data_AF-G2XK50-F1
#
_entry.id   AF-G2XK50-F1
#
_cell.length_a   1.000
_cell.length_b   1.000
_cell.length_c   1.000
_cell.angle_alpha   90.00
_cell.angle_beta   90.00
_cell.angle_gamma   90.00
#
_symmetry.space_group_name_H-M   'P 1'
#
loop_
_entity.id
_entity.type
_entity.pdbx_description
1 polymer ?
#
loop_
_entity_poly.entity_id
_entity_poly.type
_entity_poly.pdbx_seq_one_letter_code
_entity_poly.pdbx_strand_id
1 'polypeptide(L)'
;MDCMDTPWTRTRTLTRVTRILGFDDGWLADDSLSPYTMRRTRTWSLDAMPASLRPTVLQLAVDQHPWIDLFPCPRMRDSFLRMIQVHGENAVDEDELCRDYADTAGAKKGLEDGASAIVWSDPWSPHGWELTAGFVKKWPWFLQGCVELQAGMNAWRTRRGLERLRFLGC
;
A
#
# COMPACT_ATOMS: atom_id res chain seq x y z
N MET A 1 -15.00 -11.00 3.72
CA MET A 1 -15.44 -9.93 4.66
C MET A 1 -14.56 -8.79 4.26
N ASP A 2 -15.09 -7.94 3.39
CA ASP A 2 -14.34 -7.01 2.54
C ASP A 2 -13.25 -6.24 3.33
N CYS A 3 -12.10 -5.95 2.69
CA CYS A 3 -11.06 -5.05 3.19
C CYS A 3 -11.65 -3.79 3.84
N MET A 4 -12.80 -3.33 3.35
CA MET A 4 -13.54 -2.15 3.81
C MET A 4 -14.19 -2.33 5.19
N ASP A 5 -14.51 -3.56 5.59
CA ASP A 5 -15.03 -3.93 6.92
C ASP A 5 -13.91 -4.17 7.95
N THR A 6 -12.64 -4.17 7.51
CA THR A 6 -11.50 -4.43 8.40
C THR A 6 -11.06 -3.17 9.17
N PRO A 7 -10.46 -3.32 10.37
CA PRO A 7 -9.92 -2.19 11.14
C PRO A 7 -8.84 -1.35 10.42
N TRP A 8 -8.30 -1.84 9.30
CA TRP A 8 -7.18 -1.25 8.58
C TRP A 8 -7.46 0.17 8.08
N THR A 9 -8.61 0.36 7.43
CA THR A 9 -9.05 1.64 6.83
C THR A 9 -9.22 2.74 7.88
N ARG A 10 -9.37 2.35 9.15
CA ARG A 10 -9.53 3.23 10.31
C ARG A 10 -8.27 3.37 11.18
N THR A 11 -7.14 2.81 10.76
CA THR A 11 -5.86 3.01 11.45
C THR A 11 -5.44 4.48 11.36
N ARG A 12 -4.79 5.00 12.43
CA ARG A 12 -4.27 6.37 12.46
C ARG A 12 -3.34 6.66 11.27
N THR A 13 -2.64 5.63 10.80
CA THR A 13 -1.77 5.65 9.61
C THR A 13 -2.57 5.95 8.35
N LEU A 14 -3.55 5.13 8.02
CA LEU A 14 -4.30 5.28 6.78
C LEU A 14 -5.20 6.52 6.78
N THR A 15 -5.77 6.90 7.92
CA THR A 15 -6.55 8.14 8.03
C THR A 15 -5.74 9.39 7.67
N ARG A 16 -4.41 9.38 7.85
CA ARG A 16 -3.54 10.47 7.37
C ARG A 16 -3.41 10.47 5.85
N VAL A 17 -3.35 9.30 5.22
CA VAL A 17 -3.27 9.16 3.76
C VAL A 17 -4.59 9.55 3.11
N THR A 18 -5.72 9.05 3.61
CA THR A 18 -7.07 9.38 3.08
C THR A 18 -7.34 10.89 3.10
N ARG A 19 -6.89 11.60 4.14
CA ARG A 19 -6.99 13.06 4.22
C ARG A 19 -6.21 13.78 3.13
N ILE A 20 -5.00 13.31 2.80
CA ILE A 20 -4.19 13.89 1.71
C ILE A 20 -4.86 13.63 0.35
N LEU A 21 -5.45 12.45 0.19
CA LEU A 21 -6.17 12.08 -1.03
C LEU A 21 -7.55 12.73 -1.15
N GLY A 22 -8.04 13.36 -0.08
CA GLY A 22 -9.35 14.00 -0.05
C GLY A 22 -10.51 13.01 -0.20
N PHE A 23 -10.37 11.82 0.41
CA PHE A 23 -11.46 10.85 0.48
C PHE A 23 -12.48 11.31 1.53
N ASP A 24 -13.75 11.36 1.15
CA ASP A 24 -14.88 11.39 2.10
C ASP A 24 -15.20 9.97 2.55
N ASP A 25 -16.14 9.76 3.49
CA ASP A 25 -16.48 8.42 4.00
C ASP A 25 -17.11 7.49 2.94
N GLY A 26 -17.52 8.01 1.78
CA GLY A 26 -18.13 7.24 0.70
C GLY A 26 -17.17 6.29 0.00
N TRP A 27 -15.85 6.51 0.11
CA TRP A 27 -14.83 5.55 -0.37
C TRP A 27 -14.86 4.21 0.36
N LEU A 28 -15.64 4.09 1.45
CA LEU A 28 -15.78 2.85 2.19
C LEU A 28 -16.77 1.85 1.56
N ALA A 29 -17.51 2.26 0.53
CA ALA A 29 -18.42 1.38 -0.17
C ALA A 29 -17.66 0.42 -1.10
N ASP A 30 -18.06 -0.86 -1.11
CA ASP A 30 -17.49 -1.95 -1.92
C ASP A 30 -17.44 -1.61 -3.43
N ASP A 31 -18.43 -0.89 -3.94
CA ASP A 31 -18.52 -0.45 -5.33
C ASP A 31 -17.91 0.94 -5.59
N SER A 32 -17.18 1.48 -4.61
CA SER A 32 -16.59 2.81 -4.76
C SER A 32 -15.46 2.80 -5.78
N LEU A 33 -15.41 3.87 -6.57
CA LEU A 33 -14.38 4.04 -7.59
C LEU A 33 -13.32 5.04 -7.13
N SER A 34 -12.06 4.66 -7.32
CA SER A 34 -10.91 5.50 -7.06
C SER A 34 -11.08 6.83 -7.78
N PRO A 35 -10.82 7.97 -7.10
CA PRO A 35 -10.84 9.26 -7.74
C PRO A 35 -9.93 9.30 -8.97
N TYR A 36 -8.80 8.58 -8.96
CA TYR A 36 -7.84 8.51 -10.07
C TYR A 36 -8.46 8.03 -11.38
N THR A 37 -9.46 7.17 -11.31
CA THR A 37 -10.14 6.69 -12.51
C THR A 37 -11.23 7.64 -12.99
N MET A 38 -11.69 8.57 -12.15
CA MET A 38 -12.74 9.54 -12.49
C MET A 38 -12.18 10.64 -13.42
N ARG A 39 -11.88 10.25 -14.67
CA ARG A 39 -11.19 11.02 -15.73
C ARG A 39 -11.82 12.36 -16.11
N ARG A 40 -12.94 12.77 -15.51
CA ARG A 40 -13.78 13.86 -16.03
C ARG A 40 -14.24 14.90 -15.02
N THR A 41 -14.01 14.75 -13.72
CA THR A 41 -14.61 15.65 -12.71
C THR A 41 -13.64 16.20 -11.66
N ARG A 42 -12.43 15.64 -11.54
CA ARG A 42 -11.45 16.05 -10.51
C ARG A 42 -10.12 16.47 -11.13
N THR A 43 -9.76 17.74 -10.94
CA THR A 43 -8.39 18.21 -11.10
C THR A 43 -7.63 17.99 -9.79
N TRP A 44 -6.65 17.10 -9.80
CA TRP A 44 -5.73 16.97 -8.66
C TRP A 44 -4.78 18.16 -8.63
N SER A 45 -4.65 18.81 -7.46
CA SER A 45 -3.53 19.69 -7.22
C SER A 45 -2.29 18.83 -6.98
N LEU A 46 -1.58 18.48 -8.06
CA LEU A 46 -0.36 17.66 -7.99
C LEU A 46 0.73 18.32 -7.13
N ASP A 47 0.70 19.65 -7.00
CA ASP A 47 1.61 20.42 -6.16
C ASP A 47 1.28 20.30 -4.66
N ALA A 48 0.03 20.03 -4.30
CA ALA A 48 -0.39 19.79 -2.93
C ALA A 48 -0.28 18.32 -2.49
N MET A 49 0.05 17.40 -3.43
CA MET A 49 0.12 15.96 -3.19
C MET A 49 1.57 15.47 -3.20
N PRO A 50 2.00 14.67 -2.20
CA PRO A 50 3.30 14.01 -2.22
C PRO A 50 3.49 13.19 -3.51
N ALA A 51 4.69 13.27 -4.10
CA ALA A 51 4.99 12.60 -5.37
C ALA A 51 4.69 11.09 -5.33
N SER A 52 4.92 10.47 -4.18
CA SER A 52 4.66 9.05 -3.90
C SER A 52 3.18 8.66 -3.92
N LEU A 53 2.26 9.60 -3.73
CA LEU A 53 0.81 9.35 -3.77
C LEU A 53 0.18 9.72 -5.11
N ARG A 54 0.88 10.46 -5.99
CA ARG A 54 0.34 10.82 -7.31
C ARG A 54 -0.13 9.57 -8.08
N PRO A 55 -1.19 9.70 -8.90
CA PRO A 55 -1.70 8.58 -9.68
C PRO A 55 -0.65 8.07 -10.67
N THR A 56 -0.63 6.76 -10.90
CA THR A 56 0.18 6.16 -11.98
C THR A 56 -0.59 6.14 -13.29
N VAL A 57 0.11 5.96 -14.41
CA VAL A 57 -0.53 5.78 -15.73
C VAL A 57 -1.52 4.61 -15.71
N LEU A 58 -1.22 3.53 -14.97
CA LEU A 58 -2.10 2.37 -14.89
C LEU A 58 -3.35 2.67 -14.06
N GLN A 59 -3.21 3.36 -12.92
CA GLN A 59 -4.36 3.77 -12.11
C GLN A 59 -5.29 4.76 -12.82
N LEU A 60 -4.76 5.53 -13.77
CA LEU A 60 -5.57 6.38 -14.63
C LEU A 60 -6.31 5.59 -15.71
N ALA A 61 -5.93 4.32 -15.97
CA ALA A 61 -6.42 3.52 -17.10
C ALA A 61 -7.32 2.35 -16.69
N VAL A 62 -7.40 2.05 -15.40
CA VAL A 62 -8.13 0.91 -14.85
C VAL A 62 -9.15 1.43 -13.84
N ASP A 63 -10.35 0.86 -13.84
CA ASP A 63 -11.34 1.09 -12.79
C ASP A 63 -10.88 0.28 -11.57
N GLN A 64 -10.67 0.96 -10.44
CA GLN A 64 -10.18 0.32 -9.23
C GLN A 64 -10.83 0.91 -7.98
N HIS A 65 -10.83 0.13 -6.92
CA HIS A 65 -11.28 0.59 -5.61
C HIS A 65 -10.26 1.57 -4.98
N PRO A 66 -10.70 2.67 -4.32
CA PRO A 66 -9.82 3.67 -3.71
C PRO A 66 -8.83 3.13 -2.65
N TRP A 67 -9.10 1.96 -2.06
CA TRP A 67 -8.22 1.37 -1.04
C TRP A 67 -6.80 1.08 -1.56
N ILE A 68 -6.67 0.81 -2.86
CA ILE A 68 -5.39 0.62 -3.54
C ILE A 68 -4.56 1.91 -3.53
N ASP A 69 -5.20 3.08 -3.55
CA ASP A 69 -4.53 4.39 -3.55
C ASP A 69 -3.78 4.68 -2.24
N LEU A 70 -4.07 3.91 -1.19
CA LEU A 70 -3.46 4.06 0.13
C LEU A 70 -2.03 3.54 0.18
N PHE A 71 -1.61 2.73 -0.79
CA PHE A 71 -0.24 2.25 -0.85
C PHE A 71 0.74 3.37 -1.25
N PRO A 72 1.75 3.67 -0.41
CA PRO A 72 2.68 4.78 -0.64
C PRO A 72 3.68 4.52 -1.76
N CYS A 73 3.82 3.27 -2.22
CA CYS A 73 4.69 2.91 -3.32
C CYS A 73 3.88 2.81 -4.62
N PRO A 74 4.13 3.67 -5.63
CA PRO A 74 3.46 3.59 -6.93
C PRO A 74 3.59 2.22 -7.61
N ARG A 75 4.73 1.53 -7.40
CA ARG A 75 4.96 0.20 -7.96
C ARG A 75 4.06 -0.87 -7.32
N MET A 76 3.78 -0.79 -6.02
CA MET A 76 2.84 -1.72 -5.36
C MET A 76 1.43 -1.59 -5.93
N ARG A 77 0.97 -0.35 -6.13
CA ARG A 77 -0.33 -0.04 -6.75
C ARG A 77 -0.41 -0.65 -8.15
N ASP A 78 0.62 -0.43 -8.98
CA ASP A 78 0.69 -1.03 -10.31
C ASP A 78 0.75 -2.57 -10.28
N SER A 79 1.49 -3.17 -9.35
CA SER A 79 1.60 -4.62 -9.21
C SER A 79 0.26 -5.26 -8.86
N PHE A 80 -0.50 -4.65 -7.96
CA PHE A 80 -1.85 -5.09 -7.62
C PHE A 80 -2.79 -5.03 -8.82
N LEU A 81 -2.85 -3.88 -9.49
CA LEU A 81 -3.71 -3.71 -10.66
C LEU A 81 -3.37 -4.69 -11.79
N ARG A 82 -2.08 -4.96 -12.03
CA ARG A 82 -1.69 -5.97 -13.02
C ARG A 82 -2.13 -7.37 -12.61
N MET A 83 -2.04 -7.72 -11.33
CA MET A 83 -2.44 -9.04 -10.83
C MET A 83 -3.92 -9.30 -11.14
N ILE A 84 -4.79 -8.35 -10.77
CA ILE A 84 -6.24 -8.49 -11.00
C ILE A 84 -6.60 -8.43 -12.49
N GLN A 85 -5.90 -7.63 -13.30
CA GLN A 85 -6.14 -7.58 -14.76
C GLN A 85 -5.80 -8.89 -15.47
N VAL A 86 -4.74 -9.58 -15.04
CA VAL A 86 -4.28 -10.81 -15.69
C VAL A 86 -5.04 -12.03 -15.17
N HIS A 87 -5.33 -12.07 -13.87
CA HIS A 87 -5.82 -13.27 -13.19
C HIS A 87 -7.24 -13.16 -12.65
N GLY A 88 -7.87 -11.98 -12.74
CA GLY A 88 -9.22 -11.70 -12.23
C GLY A 88 -9.23 -11.14 -10.81
N GLU A 89 -10.36 -10.58 -10.38
CA GLU A 89 -10.54 -9.92 -9.07
C GLU A 89 -10.31 -10.88 -7.89
N ASN A 90 -10.66 -12.17 -8.05
CA ASN A 90 -10.45 -13.20 -7.04
C ASN A 90 -9.00 -13.75 -6.99
N ALA A 91 -8.07 -13.17 -7.75
CA ALA A 91 -6.68 -13.63 -7.78
C ALA A 91 -5.90 -13.33 -6.50
N VAL A 92 -6.38 -12.36 -5.71
CA VAL A 92 -5.77 -11.93 -4.46
C VAL A 92 -6.80 -12.05 -3.35
N ASP A 93 -6.40 -12.67 -2.23
CA ASP A 93 -7.16 -12.55 -0.99
C ASP A 93 -6.90 -11.14 -0.43
N GLU A 94 -7.74 -10.18 -0.85
CA GLU A 94 -7.62 -8.78 -0.48
C GLU A 94 -7.69 -8.63 1.05
N ASP A 95 -8.62 -9.33 1.69
CA ASP A 95 -8.82 -9.31 3.14
C ASP A 95 -7.53 -9.72 3.86
N GLU A 96 -6.82 -10.74 3.37
CA GLU A 96 -5.56 -11.21 3.93
C GLU A 96 -4.42 -10.21 3.72
N LEU A 97 -4.29 -9.64 2.52
CA LEU A 97 -3.30 -8.62 2.24
C LEU A 97 -3.54 -7.37 3.11
N CYS A 98 -4.79 -6.93 3.24
CA CYS A 98 -5.19 -5.85 4.12
C CYS A 98 -4.80 -6.15 5.56
N ARG A 99 -5.12 -7.34 6.11
CA ARG A 99 -4.74 -7.72 7.48
C ARG A 99 -3.23 -7.67 7.71
N ASP A 100 -2.44 -8.27 6.82
CA ASP A 100 -0.98 -8.30 6.94
C ASP A 100 -0.38 -6.88 6.80
N TYR A 101 -0.98 -6.03 5.97
CA TYR A 101 -0.52 -4.65 5.79
C TYR A 101 -1.03 -3.71 6.91
N ALA A 102 -2.11 -4.09 7.59
CA ALA A 102 -2.80 -3.26 8.57
C ALA A 102 -2.18 -3.18 9.94
N ASP A 103 -1.34 -4.15 10.29
CA ASP A 103 -0.71 -4.28 11.61
C ASP A 103 0.40 -3.24 11.86
N THR A 104 0.08 -1.99 11.56
CA THR A 104 0.91 -0.79 11.62
C THR A 104 1.16 -0.29 13.04
N ALA A 105 0.54 -0.92 14.06
CA ALA A 105 0.67 -0.55 15.47
C ALA A 105 1.45 -1.58 16.30
N GLY A 106 1.79 -2.75 15.74
CA GLY A 106 2.34 -3.80 16.58
C GLY A 106 2.73 -5.06 15.84
N ALA A 107 3.67 -4.96 14.90
CA ALA A 107 4.69 -6.01 14.86
C ALA A 107 5.22 -6.13 16.29
N LYS A 108 4.75 -7.12 17.05
CA LYS A 108 5.33 -7.51 18.33
C LYS A 108 6.81 -7.56 18.04
N LYS A 109 7.60 -6.64 18.63
CA LYS A 109 9.05 -6.55 18.43
C LYS A 109 9.61 -7.98 18.39
N GLY A 110 10.02 -8.46 17.21
CA GLY A 110 10.62 -9.78 17.04
C GLY A 110 9.79 -10.89 16.37
N LEU A 111 8.59 -10.65 15.82
CA LEU A 111 7.98 -11.60 14.87
C LEU A 111 8.53 -11.38 13.45
N GLU A 112 9.78 -11.77 13.19
CA GLU A 112 10.32 -11.80 11.82
C GLU A 112 9.58 -12.82 10.94
N ASP A 113 9.00 -13.87 11.55
CA ASP A 113 8.31 -14.95 10.86
C ASP A 113 6.89 -14.60 10.39
N GLY A 114 6.23 -13.61 11.00
CA GLY A 114 4.88 -13.18 10.65
C GLY A 114 4.86 -12.16 9.50
N ALA A 115 3.73 -12.02 8.81
CA ALA A 115 3.52 -10.99 7.78
C ALA A 115 2.88 -9.73 8.40
N SER A 116 3.66 -8.65 8.49
CA SER A 116 3.22 -7.38 9.07
C SER A 116 3.93 -6.19 8.39
N ALA A 117 3.31 -5.00 8.46
CA ALA A 117 3.91 -3.73 8.05
C ALA A 117 4.12 -2.80 9.26
N ILE A 118 5.26 -2.12 9.32
CA ILE A 118 5.65 -1.19 10.37
C ILE A 118 5.79 0.21 9.77
N VAL A 119 5.24 1.22 10.43
CA VAL A 119 5.32 2.61 10.00
C VAL A 119 6.26 3.38 10.92
N TRP A 120 7.42 3.76 10.39
CA TRP A 120 8.47 4.49 11.10
C TRP A 120 8.35 6.00 10.99
N SER A 121 7.78 6.50 9.89
CA SER A 121 7.63 7.95 9.65
C SER A 121 6.35 8.28 8.89
N ASP A 122 6.40 9.23 7.96
CA ASP A 122 5.22 9.63 7.20
C ASP A 122 4.65 8.48 6.34
N PRO A 123 3.34 8.21 6.46
CA PRO A 123 2.71 7.03 5.86
C PRO A 123 2.57 7.13 4.35
N TRP A 124 2.67 8.32 3.77
CA TRP A 124 2.67 8.52 2.32
C TRP A 124 4.05 8.31 1.69
N SER A 125 5.14 8.21 2.47
CA SER A 125 6.49 8.05 1.94
C SER A 125 6.89 6.57 1.93
N PRO A 126 7.39 6.00 0.82
CA PRO A 126 7.93 4.63 0.79
C PRO A 126 9.02 4.39 1.84
N HIS A 127 9.80 5.42 2.17
CA HIS A 127 10.87 5.33 3.17
C HIS A 127 10.34 5.28 4.61
N GLY A 128 9.06 5.58 4.82
CA GLY A 128 8.43 5.52 6.13
C GLY A 128 7.96 4.14 6.54
N TRP A 129 8.14 3.13 5.70
CA TRP A 129 7.62 1.79 5.92
C TRP A 129 8.72 0.75 6.03
N GLU A 130 8.43 -0.29 6.81
CA GLU A 130 9.17 -1.53 6.82
C GLU A 130 8.21 -2.71 6.80
N LEU A 131 8.49 -3.68 5.93
CA LEU A 131 7.75 -4.95 5.86
C LEU A 131 8.57 -6.06 6.52
N THR A 132 7.92 -6.95 7.27
CA THR A 132 8.62 -8.08 7.90
C THR A 132 9.10 -9.10 6.88
N ALA A 133 10.06 -9.96 7.25
CA ALA A 133 10.53 -11.03 6.37
C ALA A 133 9.39 -11.98 5.95
N GLY A 134 8.48 -12.32 6.87
CA GLY A 134 7.26 -13.06 6.56
C GLY A 134 6.37 -12.39 5.51
N PHE A 135 6.22 -11.06 5.56
CA PHE A 135 5.45 -10.31 4.55
C PHE A 135 6.12 -10.41 3.18
N VAL A 136 7.43 -10.18 3.12
CA VAL A 136 8.19 -10.24 1.85
C VAL A 136 8.13 -11.63 1.22
N LYS A 137 8.18 -12.69 2.05
CA LYS A 137 8.07 -14.07 1.59
C LYS A 137 6.67 -14.42 1.09
N LYS A 138 5.62 -13.89 1.74
CA LYS A 138 4.22 -14.19 1.42
C LYS A 138 3.71 -13.43 0.20
N TRP A 139 4.13 -12.17 0.03
CA TRP A 139 3.65 -11.28 -1.02
C TRP A 139 4.76 -10.81 -2.00
N PRO A 140 5.60 -11.71 -2.56
CA PRO A 140 6.76 -11.31 -3.35
C PRO A 140 6.38 -10.60 -4.66
N TRP A 141 5.25 -10.99 -5.27
CA TRP A 141 4.71 -10.37 -6.49
C TRP A 141 4.30 -8.91 -6.26
N PHE A 142 3.80 -8.60 -5.07
CA PHE A 142 3.30 -7.28 -4.72
C PHE A 142 4.44 -6.26 -4.57
N LEU A 143 5.62 -6.75 -4.18
CA LEU A 143 6.81 -5.94 -3.91
C LEU A 143 7.78 -5.85 -5.09
N GLN A 144 7.47 -6.51 -6.21
CA GLN A 144 8.36 -6.55 -7.37
C GLN A 144 8.69 -5.15 -7.88
N GLY A 145 9.99 -4.85 -8.05
CA GLY A 145 10.48 -3.57 -8.56
C GLY A 145 10.31 -2.38 -7.61
N CYS A 146 9.94 -2.59 -6.35
CA CYS A 146 9.79 -1.53 -5.35
C CYS A 146 11.14 -1.06 -4.77
N VAL A 147 12.00 -0.47 -5.60
CA VAL A 147 13.39 -0.09 -5.27
C VAL A 147 13.47 0.86 -4.06
N GLU A 148 12.67 1.92 -4.05
CA GLU A 148 12.70 2.93 -2.97
C GLU A 148 12.20 2.36 -1.64
N LEU A 149 11.12 1.57 -1.67
CA LEU A 149 10.60 0.89 -0.47
C LEU A 149 11.63 -0.07 0.10
N GLN A 150 12.29 -0.87 -0.76
CA GLN A 150 13.34 -1.79 -0.36
C GLN A 150 14.51 -1.06 0.31
N ALA A 151 14.94 0.07 -0.27
CA ALA A 151 16.02 0.88 0.29
C ALA A 151 15.63 1.47 1.66
N GLY A 152 14.44 2.04 1.76
CA GLY A 152 13.89 2.62 2.98
C GLY A 152 13.77 1.62 4.12
N MET A 153 13.11 0.48 3.87
CA MET A 153 12.95 -0.54 4.90
C MET A 153 14.29 -1.12 5.36
N ASN A 154 15.25 -1.31 4.45
CA ASN A 154 16.57 -1.83 4.80
C ASN A 154 17.39 -0.86 5.64
N ALA A 155 17.16 0.45 5.51
CA ALA A 155 17.76 1.44 6.39
C ALA A 155 17.26 1.26 7.84
N TRP A 156 15.96 1.03 8.03
CA TRP A 156 15.37 0.76 9.36
C TRP A 156 15.81 -0.57 9.96
N ARG A 157 15.88 -1.62 9.13
CA ARG A 157 16.39 -2.95 9.54
C ARG A 157 17.85 -2.89 9.95
N THR A 158 18.69 -2.25 9.15
CA THR A 158 20.13 -2.11 9.43
C THR A 158 20.38 -1.32 10.71
N ARG A 159 19.62 -0.25 10.96
CA ARG A 159 19.70 0.53 12.23
C ARG A 159 19.40 -0.30 13.47
N ARG A 160 18.65 -1.40 13.34
CA ARG A 160 18.32 -2.34 14.42
C ARG A 160 19.18 -3.61 14.42
N GLY A 161 20.17 -3.70 13.53
CA GLY A 161 21.05 -4.87 13.41
C GLY A 161 20.41 -6.08 12.72
N LEU A 162 19.31 -5.90 11.98
CA LEU A 162 18.64 -6.96 11.23
C LEU A 162 19.21 -7.10 9.81
N GLU A 163 19.15 -8.30 9.27
CA GLU A 163 19.57 -8.57 7.89
C GLU A 163 18.70 -7.83 6.87
N ARG A 164 19.35 -7.43 5.77
CA ARG A 164 18.67 -6.77 4.66
C ARG A 164 17.80 -7.75 3.89
N LEU A 165 16.61 -7.30 3.52
CA LEU A 165 15.69 -8.04 2.67
C LEU A 165 15.81 -7.57 1.21
N ARG A 166 15.51 -8.48 0.28
CA ARG A 166 15.50 -8.23 -1.16
C ARG A 166 14.14 -8.55 -1.74
N PHE A 167 13.69 -7.70 -2.63
CA PHE A 167 12.53 -7.88 -3.49
C PHE A 167 13.00 -8.32 -4.87
N LEU A 168 12.10 -8.96 -5.60
CA LEU A 168 12.37 -9.35 -6.99
C LEU A 168 12.41 -8.10 -7.88
N GLY A 169 13.36 -8.06 -8.82
CA GLY A 169 13.44 -6.98 -9.81
C GLY A 169 13.86 -5.60 -9.27
N CYS A 170 14.53 -5.55 -8.12
CA CYS A 170 15.11 -4.34 -7.52
C CYS A 170 16.63 -4.25 -7.62
#